data_AF-A0ABD2IM60-F1
#
_entry.id   AF-A0ABD2IM60-F1
#
_cell.length_a   1.000
_cell.length_b   1.000
_cell.length_c   1.000
_cell.angle_alpha   90.00
_cell.angle_beta   90.00
_cell.angle_gamma   90.00
#
_symmetry.space_group_name_H-M   'P 1'
#
loop_
_entity.id
_entity.type
_entity.pdbx_description
1 polymer ?
#
loop_
_entity_poly.entity_id
_entity_poly.type
_entity_poly.pdbx_seq_one_letter_code
_entity_poly.pdbx_strand_id
1 'polypeptide(L)'
;MKHGLALYKEKQSHIVATMMGTRSTDPIGKYMKSNIQWTDGGWPKFLRVCPLFDWSYGEVWKGIRDLSISYCILYDAGYSSLGECTKTAKNPALLIKGTGNSYKPAYTLDDGKLERSNRDQSDPKL
;
A
#
# COMPACT_ATOMS: atom_id res chain seq x y z
N MET A 1 -14.82 3.39 -5.56
CA MET A 1 -14.79 2.62 -4.29
C MET A 1 -16.03 2.84 -3.43
N LYS A 2 -16.33 4.06 -2.96
CA LYS A 2 -17.46 4.37 -2.08
C LYS A 2 -18.82 3.81 -2.52
N HIS A 3 -19.21 4.02 -3.78
CA HIS A 3 -20.47 3.50 -4.32
C HIS A 3 -20.53 1.96 -4.29
N GLY A 4 -19.44 1.29 -4.67
CA GLY A 4 -19.37 -0.18 -4.61
C GLY A 4 -19.50 -0.72 -3.18
N LEU A 5 -18.92 -0.05 -2.19
CA LEU A 5 -19.10 -0.41 -0.78
C LEU A 5 -20.53 -0.20 -0.29
N ALA A 6 -21.26 0.80 -0.82
CA ALA A 6 -22.66 1.03 -0.48
C ALA A 6 -23.52 -0.14 -0.98
N LEU A 7 -23.37 -0.51 -2.25
CA LEU A 7 -24.04 -1.67 -2.84
C LEU A 7 -23.70 -2.97 -2.10
N TYR A 8 -22.44 -3.13 -1.69
CA TYR A 8 -22.02 -4.29 -0.91
C TYR A 8 -22.70 -4.33 0.47
N LYS A 9 -22.79 -3.19 1.17
CA LYS A 9 -23.43 -3.09 2.48
C LYS A 9 -24.94 -3.33 2.41
N GLU A 10 -25.60 -2.91 1.33
CA GLU A 10 -27.01 -3.21 1.09
C GLU A 10 -27.23 -4.72 0.92
N LYS A 11 -26.38 -5.38 0.12
CA LYS A 11 -26.46 -6.83 -0.13
C LYS A 11 -26.03 -7.67 1.07
N GLN A 12 -25.09 -7.19 1.87
CA GLN A 12 -24.46 -7.91 2.98
C GLN A 12 -24.57 -7.08 4.27
N SER A 13 -25.80 -6.74 4.65
CA SER A 13 -26.10 -5.83 5.77
C SER A 13 -25.54 -6.30 7.11
N HIS A 14 -25.42 -7.63 7.30
CA HIS A 14 -24.88 -8.26 8.50
C HIS A 14 -23.37 -8.05 8.70
N ILE A 15 -22.62 -7.69 7.66
CA ILE A 15 -21.16 -7.50 7.77
C ILE A 15 -20.87 -6.19 8.51
N VAL A 16 -20.27 -6.30 9.69
CA VAL A 16 -19.94 -5.15 10.54
C VAL A 16 -18.50 -4.68 10.34
N ALA A 17 -17.56 -5.62 10.27
CA ALA A 17 -16.13 -5.33 10.21
C ALA A 17 -15.51 -5.72 8.88
N THR A 18 -14.49 -4.97 8.46
CA THR A 18 -13.67 -5.26 7.29
C THR A 18 -12.20 -5.20 7.66
N MET A 19 -11.42 -6.16 7.17
CA MET A 19 -9.98 -6.17 7.31
C MET A 19 -9.35 -5.34 6.19
N MET A 20 -8.41 -4.47 6.55
CA MET A 20 -7.70 -3.61 5.61
C MET A 20 -6.19 -3.71 5.84
N GLY A 21 -5.42 -3.64 4.75
CA GLY A 21 -3.96 -3.65 4.78
C GLY A 21 -3.32 -2.27 4.95
N THR A 22 -4.08 -1.26 5.39
CA THR A 22 -3.56 0.11 5.55
C THR A 22 -2.59 0.20 6.72
N ARG A 23 -1.44 0.82 6.47
CA ARG A 23 -0.41 1.17 7.48
C ARG A 23 -0.49 2.63 7.85
N SER A 24 -0.02 2.98 9.04
CA SER A 24 0.07 4.37 9.54
C SER A 24 0.92 5.27 8.64
N THR A 25 1.89 4.69 7.90
CA THR A 25 2.75 5.39 6.96
C THR A 25 2.14 5.59 5.57
N ASP A 26 0.97 4.99 5.28
CA ASP A 26 0.29 5.19 4.00
C ASP A 26 -0.34 6.60 3.91
N PRO A 27 -0.57 7.16 2.70
CA PRO A 27 -1.04 8.54 2.54
C PRO A 27 -2.33 8.91 3.31
N ILE A 28 -3.26 7.95 3.45
CA ILE A 28 -4.49 8.11 4.22
C ILE A 28 -4.34 7.58 5.65
N GLY A 29 -3.49 6.56 5.84
CA GLY A 29 -3.27 5.92 7.14
C GLY A 29 -2.75 6.87 8.21
N LYS A 30 -1.95 7.87 7.82
CA LYS A 30 -1.42 8.90 8.73
C LYS A 30 -2.51 9.78 9.40
N TYR A 31 -3.72 9.81 8.85
CA TYR A 31 -4.85 10.55 9.44
C TYR A 31 -5.79 9.65 10.26
N MET A 32 -5.53 8.33 10.29
CA MET A 32 -6.31 7.40 11.10
C MET A 32 -5.89 7.51 12.57
N LYS A 33 -6.88 7.50 13.47
CA LYS A 33 -6.62 7.65 14.92
C LYS A 33 -6.20 6.34 15.59
N SER A 34 -6.60 5.21 15.02
CA SER A 34 -6.34 3.86 15.53
C SER A 34 -6.35 2.86 14.38
N ASN A 35 -5.67 1.73 14.60
CA ASN A 35 -5.76 0.52 13.78
C ASN A 35 -7.19 -0.07 13.69
N ILE A 36 -8.08 0.27 14.63
CA ILE A 36 -9.49 -0.13 14.62
C ILE A 36 -10.36 1.12 14.76
N GLN A 37 -11.11 1.46 13.71
CA GLN A 37 -12.02 2.61 13.76
C GLN A 37 -13.14 2.51 12.73
N TRP A 38 -14.28 3.13 13.04
CA TRP A 38 -15.37 3.26 12.08
C TRP A 38 -14.95 4.05 10.84
N THR A 39 -15.61 3.80 9.71
CA THR A 39 -15.50 4.62 8.51
C THR A 39 -15.89 6.08 8.77
N ASP A 40 -15.27 6.98 8.01
CA ASP A 40 -15.51 8.42 8.14
C ASP A 40 -16.90 8.84 7.63
N GLY A 41 -17.32 10.04 7.99
CA GLY A 41 -18.62 10.60 7.60
C GLY A 41 -18.88 10.50 6.10
N GLY A 42 -20.08 10.05 5.75
CA GLY A 42 -20.51 9.89 4.37
C GLY A 42 -20.10 8.57 3.72
N TRP A 43 -19.25 7.72 4.32
CA TRP A 43 -19.01 6.35 3.84
C TRP A 43 -20.05 5.36 4.42
N PRO A 44 -20.31 4.24 3.73
CA PRO A 44 -21.09 3.14 4.32
C PRO A 44 -20.46 2.66 5.62
N LYS A 45 -21.29 2.41 6.64
CA LYS A 45 -20.82 2.12 8.00
C LYS A 45 -20.15 0.74 8.10
N PHE A 46 -18.84 0.73 8.20
CA PHE A 46 -18.01 -0.45 8.52
C PHE A 46 -17.04 -0.13 9.65
N LEU A 47 -16.72 -1.13 10.45
CA LEU A 47 -15.57 -1.11 11.35
C LEU A 47 -14.32 -1.48 10.54
N ARG A 48 -13.40 -0.53 10.32
CA ARG A 48 -12.11 -0.80 9.68
C ARG A 48 -11.20 -1.42 10.72
N VAL A 49 -10.64 -2.58 10.41
CA VAL A 49 -9.65 -3.29 11.23
C VAL A 49 -8.38 -3.42 10.40
N CYS A 50 -7.28 -2.82 10.84
CA CYS A 50 -5.99 -2.80 10.14
C CYS A 50 -4.93 -3.54 10.99
N PRO A 51 -4.81 -4.87 10.89
CA PRO A 51 -3.89 -5.64 11.74
C PRO A 51 -2.42 -5.26 11.56
N LEU A 52 -2.08 -4.74 10.37
CA LEU A 52 -0.71 -4.35 10.01
C LEU A 52 -0.47 -2.85 10.21
N PHE A 53 -1.35 -2.12 10.90
CA PHE A 53 -1.32 -0.66 10.93
C PHE A 53 0.03 -0.08 11.38
N ASP A 54 0.67 -0.72 12.36
CA ASP A 54 1.92 -0.25 12.94
C ASP A 54 3.17 -0.85 12.27
N TRP A 55 3.00 -1.69 11.24
CA TRP A 55 4.12 -2.30 10.53
C TRP A 55 4.79 -1.30 9.61
N SER A 56 6.11 -1.25 9.67
CA SER A 56 6.97 -0.57 8.72
C SER A 56 7.07 -1.33 7.38
N TYR A 57 7.61 -0.67 6.35
CA TYR A 57 7.92 -1.32 5.07
C TYR A 57 8.82 -2.55 5.22
N GLY A 58 9.85 -2.45 6.08
CA GLY A 58 10.76 -3.56 6.35
C GLY A 58 10.06 -4.74 7.02
N GLU A 59 9.17 -4.48 7.98
CA GLU A 59 8.40 -5.54 8.66
C GLU A 59 7.43 -6.26 7.72
N VAL A 60 6.80 -5.53 6.79
CA VAL A 60 5.97 -6.15 5.73
C VAL A 60 6.79 -7.14 4.92
N TRP A 61 7.98 -6.73 4.44
CA TRP A 61 8.83 -7.62 3.67
C TRP A 61 9.39 -8.78 4.49
N LYS A 62 9.79 -8.53 5.74
CA LYS A 62 10.22 -9.58 6.66
C LYS A 62 9.13 -10.63 6.82
N GLY A 63 7.89 -10.22 7.09
CA GLY A 63 6.75 -11.14 7.20
C GLY A 63 6.49 -11.94 5.92
N ILE A 64 6.48 -11.28 4.76
CA ILE A 64 6.29 -11.94 3.46
C ILE A 64 7.39 -12.99 3.21
N ARG A 65 8.65 -12.64 3.48
CA ARG A 65 9.82 -13.47 3.15
C ARG A 65 10.02 -14.61 4.13
N ASP A 66 9.95 -14.33 5.43
CA ASP A 66 10.16 -15.33 6.47
C ASP A 66 9.07 -16.42 6.42
N LEU A 67 7.84 -16.04 6.07
CA LEU A 67 6.72 -16.95 5.90
C LEU A 67 6.60 -17.54 4.49
N SER A 68 7.52 -17.21 3.58
CA SER A 68 7.49 -17.66 2.17
C SER A 68 6.16 -17.40 1.47
N ILE A 69 5.52 -16.25 1.76
CA ILE A 69 4.25 -15.85 1.15
C ILE A 69 4.53 -15.43 -0.30
N SER A 70 3.79 -16.02 -1.25
CA SER A 70 3.84 -15.62 -2.66
C SER A 70 3.45 -14.14 -2.82
N TYR A 71 4.26 -13.38 -3.55
CA TYR A 71 4.01 -11.96 -3.83
C TYR A 71 4.11 -11.65 -5.34
N CYS A 72 3.66 -10.47 -5.75
CA CYS A 72 3.64 -10.06 -7.16
C CYS A 72 5.07 -9.90 -7.72
N ILE A 73 5.36 -10.50 -8.88
CA ILE A 73 6.71 -10.50 -9.48
C ILE A 73 7.24 -9.10 -9.81
N LEU A 74 6.35 -8.10 -9.93
CA LEU A 74 6.75 -6.72 -10.18
C LEU A 74 7.65 -6.19 -9.05
N TYR A 75 7.48 -6.69 -7.82
CA TYR A 75 8.36 -6.32 -6.72
C TYR A 75 9.80 -6.79 -6.95
N ASP A 76 10.03 -7.92 -7.63
CA ASP A 76 11.40 -8.35 -8.00
C ASP A 76 12.00 -7.48 -9.12
N ALA A 77 11.15 -6.88 -9.96
CA ALA A 77 11.56 -5.99 -11.05
C ALA A 77 11.85 -4.55 -10.60
N GLY A 78 11.84 -4.26 -9.29
CA GLY A 78 12.17 -2.96 -8.71
C GLY A 78 10.98 -2.02 -8.48
N TYR A 79 9.75 -2.50 -8.56
CA TYR A 79 8.58 -1.73 -8.13
C TYR A 79 8.42 -1.85 -6.62
N SER A 80 8.38 -0.76 -5.85
CA SER A 80 8.16 -0.80 -4.39
C SER A 80 6.73 -0.46 -3.97
N SER A 81 5.93 0.10 -4.87
CA SER A 81 4.54 0.47 -4.61
C SER A 81 3.70 0.44 -5.88
N LEU A 82 2.64 -0.37 -5.91
CA LEU A 82 1.79 -0.59 -7.10
C LEU A 82 0.48 0.22 -7.06
N GLY A 83 0.20 0.96 -8.12
CA GLY A 83 -0.94 1.87 -8.24
C GLY A 83 -1.58 1.78 -9.62
N GLU A 84 -2.08 2.91 -10.15
CA GLU A 84 -2.51 2.98 -11.54
C GLU A 84 -1.35 2.66 -12.48
N CYS A 85 -1.61 1.92 -13.56
CA CYS A 85 -0.57 1.48 -14.51
C CYS A 85 0.20 2.67 -15.11
N THR A 86 -0.47 3.81 -15.33
CA THR A 86 0.14 5.02 -15.91
C THR A 86 0.99 5.82 -14.93
N LYS A 87 0.84 5.58 -13.62
CA LYS A 87 1.52 6.33 -12.55
C LYS A 87 2.45 5.48 -11.71
N THR A 88 2.71 4.25 -12.14
CA THR A 88 3.53 3.29 -11.41
C THR A 88 4.80 3.02 -12.21
N ALA A 89 5.93 3.47 -11.67
CA ALA A 89 7.26 3.22 -12.23
C ALA A 89 8.14 2.41 -11.24
N LYS A 90 9.30 1.93 -11.70
CA LYS A 90 10.30 1.33 -10.81
C LYS A 90 10.86 2.38 -9.84
N ASN A 91 11.25 1.96 -8.64
CA ASN A 91 11.79 2.87 -7.65
C ASN A 91 13.24 3.27 -7.99
N PRO A 92 13.56 4.56 -8.17
CA PRO A 92 14.92 5.01 -8.46
C PRO A 92 15.95 4.60 -7.40
N ALA A 93 15.54 4.47 -6.13
CA ALA A 93 16.42 4.04 -5.04
C ALA A 93 16.88 2.57 -5.17
N LEU A 94 16.21 1.78 -6.01
CA LEU A 94 16.57 0.38 -6.28
C LEU A 94 17.46 0.23 -7.53
N LEU A 95 17.79 1.32 -8.24
CA LEU A 95 18.61 1.26 -9.46
C LEU A 95 20.03 0.77 -9.15
N ILE A 96 20.49 -0.23 -9.91
CA ILE A 96 21.86 -0.75 -9.80
C ILE A 96 22.79 0.15 -10.60
N LYS A 97 23.65 0.90 -9.90
CA LYS A 97 24.66 1.79 -10.51
C LYS A 97 25.57 1.00 -11.46
N GLY A 98 25.86 1.59 -12.63
CA GLY A 98 26.69 0.97 -13.65
C GLY A 98 25.97 -0.05 -14.55
N THR A 99 24.66 -0.25 -14.35
CA THR A 99 23.82 -1.02 -15.27
C THR A 99 22.89 -0.10 -16.06
N GLY A 100 22.64 -0.42 -17.33
CA GLY A 100 21.86 0.44 -18.22
C GLY A 100 20.39 0.59 -17.83
N ASN A 101 19.81 -0.35 -17.04
CA ASN A 101 18.43 -0.23 -16.52
C ASN A 101 18.03 -1.35 -15.52
N SER A 102 18.96 -1.91 -14.73
CA SER A 102 18.65 -3.03 -13.81
C SER A 102 18.34 -2.52 -12.41
N TYR A 103 17.37 -3.15 -11.75
CA TYR A 103 16.89 -2.76 -10.43
C TYR A 103 16.97 -3.92 -9.46
N LYS A 104 17.24 -3.62 -8.19
CA LYS A 104 17.14 -4.58 -7.11
C LYS A 104 15.66 -4.85 -6.76
N PRO A 105 15.34 -6.02 -6.19
CA PRO A 105 14.00 -6.29 -5.69
C PRO A 105 13.55 -5.34 -4.58
N ALA A 106 12.24 -5.13 -4.45
CA ALA A 106 11.62 -4.19 -3.53
C ALA A 106 12.00 -4.41 -2.06
N TYR A 107 12.13 -5.66 -1.63
CA TYR A 107 12.51 -6.00 -0.25
C TYR A 107 13.94 -5.56 0.13
N THR A 108 14.74 -5.10 -0.85
CA THR A 108 16.08 -4.55 -0.62
C THR A 108 16.11 -3.02 -0.47
N LEU A 109 14.95 -2.37 -0.47
CA LEU A 109 14.86 -0.93 -0.23
C LEU A 109 15.11 -0.64 1.26
N ASP A 110 16.21 0.06 1.54
CA ASP A 110 16.65 0.35 2.91
C ASP A 110 15.76 1.39 3.61
N ASP A 111 15.47 2.51 2.94
CA ASP A 111 14.60 3.55 3.49
C ASP A 111 13.15 3.37 3.03
N GLY A 112 12.30 2.86 3.93
CA GLY A 112 10.87 2.70 3.69
C GLY A 112 10.13 3.99 3.36
N LYS A 113 10.67 5.18 3.70
CA LYS A 113 10.07 6.46 3.30
C LYS A 113 10.10 6.66 1.79
N LEU A 114 11.03 6.00 1.10
CA LEU A 114 11.15 6.02 -0.35
C LEU A 114 10.20 5.04 -1.04
N GLU A 115 9.34 4.32 -0.31
CA GLU A 115 8.42 3.32 -0.87
C GLU A 115 7.63 3.86 -2.07
N ARG A 116 7.24 5.14 -2.01
CA ARG A 116 6.39 5.81 -3.01
C ARG A 116 7.09 6.92 -3.81
N SER A 117 8.41 7.04 -3.71
CA SER A 117 9.18 8.11 -4.39
C SER A 117 9.00 8.12 -5.91
N ASN A 118 8.66 6.96 -6.49
CA ASN A 118 8.32 6.78 -7.90
C ASN A 118 7.00 7.43 -8.32
N ARG A 119 6.16 7.85 -7.36
CA ARG A 119 4.84 8.46 -7.60
C ARG A 119 4.77 9.95 -7.30
N ASP A 120 5.80 10.49 -6.65
CA ASP A 120 5.85 11.90 -6.25
C ASP A 120 6.29 12.82 -7.40
N GLN A 121 6.43 12.29 -8.62
CA GLN A 121 6.42 13.12 -9.83
C GLN A 121 4.99 13.60 -10.05
N SER A 122 4.63 14.67 -9.33
CA SER A 122 3.48 15.50 -9.65
C SER A 122 3.61 15.91 -11.12
N ASP A 123 2.63 15.52 -11.92
CA ASP A 123 2.38 16.18 -13.19
C ASP A 123 2.21 17.68 -12.89
N PRO A 124 3.05 18.58 -13.41
CA PRO A 124 2.85 20.01 -13.25
C PRO A 124 1.71 20.42 -14.18
N LYS A 125 0.47 20.05 -13.84
CA LYS A 125 -0.79 20.58 -14.38
C LYS A 125 -1.99 19.94 -13.69
N LEU A 126 -2.50 20.63 -12.68
CA LEU A 126 -3.93 20.91 -12.47
C LEU A 126 -4.02 22.16 -11.60
#